data_AF-A0A0K2J9F6-F1
#
_entry.id   AF-A0A0K2J9F6-F1
#
_cell.length_a   1.000
_cell.length_b   1.000
_cell.length_c   1.000
_cell.angle_alpha   90.00
_cell.angle_beta   90.00
_cell.angle_gamma   90.00
#
_symmetry.space_group_name_H-M   'P 1'
#
loop_
_entity.id
_entity.type
_entity.pdbx_description
1 polymer ?
#
loop_
_entity_poly.entity_id
_entity_poly.type
_entity_poly.pdbx_seq_one_letter_code
_entity_poly.pdbx_strand_id
1 'polypeptide(L)'
;MDNIEIANRIVELSGGKRNIVSNSVYKTELIIKVKKINKIEISNFMEIGEALGVTAEEGNIIKILFRADRINLIAEELSKITRTRLNEITEEEREREKEKKESQDIQKISSEISQKIEKIEKEKISEERKKELEELKKLSPLSRFLKKILNVFIPLLPVLIATGFIHGITNIADILPEGRFFTETWWYQVLKTIGWMAYTYLPVFVCMNTAKEFKGNRILGGITGLMFVSNSSMPLLSMVNRLPVILPFSHKPYFPEIGGLVIVLIAGIIVAFVERGLKRIMPGILKEVVVPLLTLIISVFTVIFLTQPFGGLLIKQIYESLNILFEQMEVLGGLVLSIVFIPLSLLGLQGGLLSINSILNDPEGPTKGLNYIVPVLMMASGGQIGAAVAIFIKTKNKKIKKIIRSALPVSVIGVSEPLIYTVTLPLIRPFITACIGSGAGGTLAAFFNLSTVKSNILGFFGFLTVAKGTHFFFIAAMMGAYLGGFILTYFFGINEKRINEVYGK
;
A
#
# COMPACT_ATOMS: atom_id res chain seq x y z
N MET A 1 -57.63 -53.33 10.11
CA MET A 1 -58.77 -52.55 10.66
C MET A 1 -59.49 -51.89 9.50
N ASP A 2 -60.80 -51.67 9.61
CA ASP A 2 -61.51 -50.86 8.62
C ASP A 2 -61.22 -49.37 8.83
N ASN A 3 -61.38 -48.52 7.80
CA ASN A 3 -61.08 -47.09 7.86
C ASN A 3 -61.87 -46.38 8.98
N ILE A 4 -63.11 -46.82 9.21
CA ILE A 4 -63.99 -46.32 10.28
C ILE A 4 -63.44 -46.70 11.67
N GLU A 5 -62.92 -47.91 11.81
CA GLU A 5 -62.35 -48.41 13.07
C GLU A 5 -61.05 -47.65 13.41
N ILE A 6 -60.21 -47.40 12.41
CA ILE A 6 -59.00 -46.57 12.53
C ILE A 6 -59.37 -45.14 12.95
N ALA A 7 -60.35 -44.52 12.28
CA ALA A 7 -60.78 -43.17 12.61
C ALA A 7 -61.36 -43.07 14.04
N ASN A 8 -62.13 -44.06 14.50
CA ASN A 8 -62.62 -44.11 15.88
C ASN A 8 -61.47 -44.27 16.89
N ARG A 9 -60.47 -45.10 16.57
CA ARG A 9 -59.31 -45.27 17.45
C ARG A 9 -58.48 -44.00 17.56
N ILE A 10 -58.30 -43.27 16.46
CA ILE A 10 -57.66 -41.95 16.45
C ILE A 10 -58.41 -40.98 17.37
N VAL A 11 -59.75 -40.98 17.33
CA VAL A 11 -60.58 -40.14 18.20
C VAL A 11 -60.41 -40.49 19.67
N GLU A 12 -60.40 -41.79 20.01
CA GLU A 12 -60.20 -42.25 21.39
C GLU A 12 -58.84 -41.81 21.93
N LEU A 13 -57.77 -42.09 21.18
CA LEU A 13 -56.40 -41.74 21.54
C LEU A 13 -56.18 -40.22 21.58
N SER A 14 -56.93 -39.46 20.80
CA SER A 14 -56.92 -37.98 20.83
C SER A 14 -57.67 -37.39 22.02
N GLY A 15 -58.18 -38.19 22.96
CA GLY A 15 -58.95 -37.71 24.13
C GLY A 15 -60.41 -37.35 23.80
N GLY A 16 -60.96 -37.91 22.73
CA GLY A 16 -62.36 -37.81 22.33
C GLY A 16 -62.66 -36.77 21.25
N LYS A 17 -63.83 -36.89 20.63
CA LYS A 17 -64.26 -36.12 19.44
C LYS A 17 -64.16 -34.60 19.61
N ARG A 18 -64.41 -34.09 20.82
CA ARG A 18 -64.41 -32.64 21.13
C ARG A 18 -63.02 -32.05 21.35
N ASN A 19 -62.00 -32.90 21.48
CA ASN A 19 -60.62 -32.46 21.63
C ASN A 19 -59.95 -32.19 20.26
N ILE A 20 -60.45 -32.79 19.18
CA ILE A 20 -60.00 -32.54 17.81
C ILE A 20 -60.64 -31.25 17.29
N VAL A 21 -59.80 -30.30 16.86
CA VAL A 21 -60.19 -28.97 16.35
C VAL A 21 -60.29 -28.98 14.84
N SER A 22 -59.29 -29.56 14.17
CA SER A 22 -59.26 -29.70 12.72
C SER A 22 -58.45 -30.95 12.34
N ASN A 23 -58.73 -31.45 11.14
CA ASN A 23 -57.96 -32.51 10.51
C ASN A 23 -57.65 -32.14 9.04
N SER A 24 -56.44 -32.47 8.59
CA SER A 24 -56.01 -32.28 7.21
C SER A 24 -55.07 -33.40 6.79
N VAL A 25 -54.92 -33.58 5.48
CA VAL A 25 -54.01 -34.58 4.92
C VAL A 25 -52.94 -33.86 4.11
N TYR A 26 -51.67 -34.15 4.39
CA TYR A 26 -50.55 -33.71 3.57
C TYR A 26 -49.72 -34.92 3.15
N LYS A 27 -49.75 -35.26 1.85
CA LYS A 27 -49.11 -36.47 1.29
C LYS A 27 -49.56 -37.75 2.01
N THR A 28 -48.72 -38.29 2.88
CA THR A 28 -48.93 -39.53 3.64
C THR A 28 -49.14 -39.27 5.13
N GLU A 29 -49.31 -38.00 5.54
CA GLU A 29 -49.49 -37.59 6.92
C GLU A 29 -50.90 -37.10 7.17
N LEU A 30 -51.55 -37.66 8.19
CA LEU A 30 -52.79 -37.17 8.75
C LEU A 30 -52.43 -36.20 9.86
N ILE A 31 -52.77 -34.93 9.66
CA ILE A 31 -52.47 -33.84 10.57
C ILE A 31 -53.73 -33.52 11.37
N ILE A 32 -53.63 -33.59 12.69
CA ILE A 32 -54.74 -33.34 13.60
C ILE A 32 -54.33 -32.28 14.60
N LYS A 33 -55.12 -31.20 14.69
CA LYS A 33 -54.94 -30.18 15.73
C LYS A 33 -55.84 -30.49 16.91
N VAL A 34 -55.29 -30.52 18.12
CA VAL A 34 -56.03 -30.83 19.36
C VAL A 34 -56.06 -29.65 20.32
N LYS A 35 -57.09 -29.55 21.17
CA LYS A 35 -57.22 -28.47 22.17
C LYS A 35 -56.25 -28.66 23.34
N LYS A 36 -56.08 -29.90 23.80
CA LYS A 36 -55.21 -30.24 24.94
C LYS A 36 -54.34 -31.43 24.58
N ILE A 37 -53.07 -31.18 24.25
CA ILE A 37 -52.09 -32.22 23.92
C ILE A 37 -51.49 -32.88 25.17
N ASN A 38 -51.42 -32.17 26.31
CA ASN A 38 -50.78 -32.63 27.54
C ASN A 38 -51.45 -33.84 28.22
N LYS A 39 -52.60 -34.30 27.71
CA LYS A 39 -53.32 -35.49 28.20
C LYS A 39 -53.30 -36.65 27.20
N ILE A 40 -52.52 -36.51 26.13
CA ILE A 40 -52.45 -37.47 25.03
C ILE A 40 -51.06 -38.09 25.03
N GLU A 41 -51.02 -39.42 25.04
CA GLU A 41 -49.77 -40.18 24.95
C GLU A 41 -49.50 -40.48 23.47
N ILE A 42 -48.54 -39.74 22.89
CA ILE A 42 -48.29 -39.70 21.43
C ILE A 42 -47.85 -41.07 20.90
N SER A 43 -47.14 -41.87 21.70
CA SER A 43 -46.70 -43.22 21.34
C SER A 43 -47.86 -44.18 21.06
N ASN A 44 -49.02 -43.98 21.68
CA ASN A 44 -50.14 -44.93 21.57
C ASN A 44 -50.80 -44.88 20.19
N PHE A 45 -50.55 -43.83 19.40
CA PHE A 45 -50.98 -43.77 17.99
C PHE A 45 -50.20 -44.74 17.09
N MET A 46 -49.05 -45.27 17.52
CA MET A 46 -48.36 -46.36 16.83
C MET A 46 -49.07 -47.72 16.98
N GLU A 47 -49.96 -47.87 17.96
CA GLU A 47 -50.73 -49.10 18.16
C GLU A 47 -51.91 -49.23 17.17
N ILE A 48 -52.21 -48.15 16.45
CA ILE A 48 -53.11 -48.20 15.30
C ILE A 48 -52.39 -49.03 14.24
N GLY A 49 -52.84 -50.26 13.98
CA GLY A 49 -52.09 -51.28 13.22
C GLY A 49 -51.65 -50.93 11.78
N GLU A 50 -51.93 -49.71 11.29
CA GLU A 50 -51.50 -49.18 9.99
C GLU A 50 -50.66 -47.89 10.08
N ALA A 51 -50.38 -47.38 11.29
CA ALA A 51 -49.55 -46.19 11.49
C ALA A 51 -48.05 -46.53 11.34
N LEU A 52 -47.35 -45.77 10.50
CA LEU A 52 -45.93 -45.94 10.18
C LEU A 52 -45.02 -45.02 11.00
N GLY A 53 -45.59 -44.00 11.64
CA GLY A 53 -44.84 -43.01 12.42
C GLY A 53 -45.78 -41.96 13.01
N VAL A 54 -45.41 -41.39 14.15
CA VAL A 54 -46.18 -40.34 14.82
C VAL A 54 -45.23 -39.28 15.35
N THR A 55 -45.53 -38.01 15.10
CA THR A 55 -44.77 -36.87 15.61
C THR A 55 -45.72 -35.79 16.12
N ALA A 56 -45.33 -35.10 17.19
CA ALA A 56 -46.02 -33.89 17.64
C ALA A 56 -45.18 -32.65 17.32
N GLU A 57 -45.85 -31.59 16.87
CA GLU A 57 -45.23 -30.30 16.56
C GLU A 57 -45.77 -29.20 17.51
N GLU A 58 -45.05 -28.08 17.56
CA GLU A 58 -45.50 -26.89 18.30
C GLU A 58 -46.89 -26.43 17.83
N GLY A 59 -47.76 -26.03 18.76
CA GLY A 59 -49.13 -25.60 18.46
C GLY A 59 -50.22 -26.68 18.59
N ASN A 60 -49.96 -27.74 19.37
CA ASN A 60 -50.88 -28.87 19.62
C ASN A 60 -51.25 -29.65 18.34
N ILE A 61 -50.27 -29.86 17.47
CA ILE A 61 -50.45 -30.59 16.21
C ILE A 61 -49.86 -31.99 16.36
N ILE A 62 -50.62 -33.02 15.98
CA ILE A 62 -50.18 -34.41 15.92
C ILE A 62 -50.21 -34.83 14.44
N LYS A 63 -49.09 -35.36 13.94
CA LYS A 63 -48.95 -35.92 12.60
C LYS A 63 -48.83 -37.43 12.71
N ILE A 64 -49.69 -38.15 12.00
CA ILE A 64 -49.71 -39.61 11.95
C ILE A 64 -49.44 -40.05 10.51
N LEU A 65 -48.38 -40.81 10.29
CA LEU A 65 -47.97 -41.30 8.99
C LEU A 65 -48.71 -42.59 8.64
N PHE A 66 -49.40 -42.63 7.50
CA PHE A 66 -50.09 -43.81 6.97
C PHE A 66 -49.57 -44.15 5.56
N ARG A 67 -49.96 -45.31 5.03
CA ARG A 67 -49.75 -45.64 3.61
C ARG A 67 -50.64 -44.74 2.72
N ALA A 68 -50.10 -44.33 1.58
CA ALA A 68 -50.68 -43.30 0.70
C ALA A 68 -52.06 -43.67 0.12
N ASP A 69 -52.37 -44.95 0.02
CA ASP A 69 -53.58 -45.51 -0.58
C ASP A 69 -54.82 -45.41 0.32
N ARG A 70 -54.64 -45.23 1.63
CA ARG A 70 -55.73 -45.33 2.63
C ARG A 70 -55.99 -44.04 3.42
N ILE A 71 -55.07 -43.09 3.38
CA ILE A 71 -55.08 -41.92 4.26
C ILE A 71 -56.26 -40.97 4.03
N ASN A 72 -56.64 -40.73 2.78
CA ASN A 72 -57.77 -39.85 2.46
C ASN A 72 -59.09 -40.44 2.97
N LEU A 73 -59.25 -41.77 2.87
CA LEU A 73 -60.44 -42.47 3.35
C LEU A 73 -60.53 -42.43 4.88
N ILE A 74 -59.41 -42.63 5.58
CA ILE A 74 -59.35 -42.51 7.04
C ILE A 74 -59.67 -41.07 7.48
N ALA A 75 -59.16 -40.07 6.77
CA ALA A 75 -59.36 -38.67 7.09
C ALA A 75 -60.82 -38.21 6.86
N GLU A 76 -61.46 -38.68 5.79
CA GLU A 76 -62.88 -38.45 5.53
C GLU A 76 -63.78 -39.08 6.61
N GLU A 77 -63.49 -40.32 7.03
CA GLU A 77 -64.22 -40.95 8.13
C GLU A 77 -64.00 -40.20 9.44
N LEU A 78 -62.78 -39.74 9.71
CA LEU A 78 -62.48 -38.92 10.88
C LEU A 78 -63.29 -37.61 10.86
N SER A 79 -63.35 -36.92 9.72
CA SER A 79 -64.15 -35.69 9.53
C SER A 79 -65.64 -35.92 9.77
N LYS A 80 -66.20 -37.06 9.31
CA LYS A 80 -67.60 -37.43 9.60
C LYS A 80 -67.83 -37.64 11.10
N ILE A 81 -66.88 -38.27 11.78
CA ILE A 81 -66.97 -38.59 13.21
C ILE A 81 -66.83 -37.33 14.09
N THR A 82 -65.93 -36.42 13.76
CA THR A 82 -65.64 -35.18 14.54
C THR A 82 -66.51 -33.99 14.13
N ARG A 83 -67.22 -34.08 12.99
CA ARG A 83 -67.96 -32.97 12.34
C ARG A 83 -67.05 -31.78 11.96
N THR A 84 -65.79 -32.06 11.62
CA THR A 84 -64.84 -31.05 11.10
C THR A 84 -64.76 -31.12 9.58
N ARG A 85 -64.58 -29.99 8.89
CA ARG A 85 -64.34 -30.00 7.44
C ARG A 85 -62.88 -30.36 7.16
N LEU A 86 -62.68 -31.31 6.26
CA LEU A 86 -61.36 -31.73 5.81
C LEU A 86 -60.67 -30.54 5.10
N ASN A 87 -59.43 -30.22 5.49
CA ASN A 87 -58.59 -29.18 4.88
C ASN A 87 -59.10 -27.72 4.99
N GLU A 88 -59.70 -27.31 6.11
CA GLU A 88 -59.89 -25.87 6.39
C GLU A 88 -58.52 -25.18 6.59
N ILE A 89 -58.08 -24.42 5.58
CA ILE A 89 -56.89 -23.57 5.61
C ILE A 89 -57.22 -22.33 6.46
N THR A 90 -56.53 -22.17 7.58
CA THR A 90 -56.68 -21.01 8.48
C THR A 90 -56.12 -19.72 7.86
N GLU A 91 -56.72 -18.55 8.15
CA GLU A 91 -56.31 -17.23 7.63
C GLU A 91 -54.81 -16.92 7.88
N GLU A 92 -54.24 -17.43 8.97
CA GLU A 92 -52.80 -17.30 9.30
C GLU A 92 -51.86 -17.93 8.25
N GLU A 93 -52.28 -18.98 7.54
CA GLU A 93 -51.45 -19.58 6.47
C GLU A 93 -51.50 -18.76 5.18
N ARG A 94 -52.62 -18.10 4.88
CA ARG A 94 -52.73 -17.18 3.73
C ARG A 94 -51.91 -15.90 3.92
N GLU A 95 -51.82 -15.39 5.14
CA GLU A 95 -50.98 -14.23 5.45
C GLU A 95 -49.48 -14.58 5.37
N ARG A 96 -49.07 -15.75 5.89
CA ARG A 96 -47.67 -16.22 5.78
C ARG A 96 -47.23 -16.48 4.33
N GLU A 97 -48.13 -16.91 3.45
CA GLU A 97 -47.82 -17.07 2.02
C GLU A 97 -47.68 -15.73 1.29
N LYS A 98 -48.47 -14.71 1.67
CA LYS A 98 -48.34 -13.35 1.13
C LYS A 98 -47.04 -12.69 1.58
N GLU A 99 -46.70 -12.77 2.87
CA GLU A 99 -45.45 -12.22 3.41
C GLU A 99 -44.20 -12.89 2.81
N LYS A 100 -44.25 -14.20 2.55
CA LYS A 100 -43.17 -14.93 1.86
C LYS A 100 -43.00 -14.48 0.41
N LYS A 101 -44.10 -14.24 -0.32
CA LYS A 101 -44.05 -13.72 -1.69
C LYS A 101 -43.50 -12.30 -1.75
N GLU A 102 -43.97 -11.40 -0.89
CA GLU A 102 -43.45 -10.03 -0.82
C GLU A 102 -41.97 -10.00 -0.44
N SER A 103 -41.54 -10.83 0.52
CA SER A 103 -40.13 -10.95 0.90
C SER A 103 -39.24 -11.48 -0.24
N GLN A 104 -39.75 -12.43 -1.04
CA GLN A 104 -39.03 -12.96 -2.21
C GLN A 104 -38.93 -11.93 -3.34
N ASP A 105 -39.99 -11.16 -3.60
CA ASP A 105 -39.98 -10.12 -4.63
C ASP A 105 -39.04 -8.96 -4.24
N ILE A 106 -39.01 -8.57 -2.96
CA ILE A 106 -38.06 -7.56 -2.44
C ILE A 106 -36.61 -8.04 -2.60
N GLN A 107 -36.32 -9.31 -2.28
CA GLN A 107 -34.97 -9.87 -2.48
C GLN A 107 -34.56 -9.89 -3.96
N LYS A 108 -35.49 -10.23 -4.86
CA LYS A 108 -35.24 -10.28 -6.29
C LYS A 108 -34.95 -8.89 -6.86
N ILE A 109 -35.76 -7.89 -6.51
CA ILE A 109 -35.56 -6.48 -6.91
C ILE A 109 -34.22 -5.95 -6.37
N SER A 110 -33.89 -6.24 -5.11
CA SER A 110 -32.61 -5.84 -4.50
C SER A 110 -31.40 -6.42 -5.24
N SER A 111 -31.49 -7.68 -5.67
CA SER A 111 -30.43 -8.34 -6.43
C SER A 111 -30.24 -7.72 -7.83
N GLU A 112 -31.33 -7.38 -8.53
CA GLU A 112 -31.28 -6.75 -9.85
C GLU A 112 -30.75 -5.31 -9.78
N ILE A 113 -31.13 -4.55 -8.75
CA ILE A 113 -30.60 -3.21 -8.51
C ILE A 113 -29.10 -3.28 -8.24
N SER A 114 -28.66 -4.22 -7.40
CA SER A 114 -27.23 -4.42 -7.08
C SER A 114 -26.41 -4.74 -8.34
N GLN A 115 -26.91 -5.62 -9.21
CA GLN A 115 -26.25 -5.94 -10.48
C GLN A 115 -26.22 -4.75 -11.45
N LYS A 116 -27.30 -3.96 -11.53
CA LYS A 116 -27.33 -2.74 -12.35
C LYS A 116 -26.36 -1.68 -11.85
N ILE A 117 -26.28 -1.48 -10.53
CA ILE A 117 -25.31 -0.55 -9.91
C ILE A 117 -23.89 -0.99 -10.24
N GLU A 118 -23.56 -2.27 -10.07
CA GLU A 118 -22.22 -2.81 -10.37
C GLU A 118 -21.86 -2.66 -11.86
N LYS A 119 -22.84 -2.82 -12.75
CA LYS A 119 -22.65 -2.63 -14.20
C LYS A 119 -22.42 -1.16 -14.57
N ILE A 120 -23.22 -0.24 -14.02
CA ILE A 120 -23.06 1.21 -14.22
C ILE A 120 -21.70 1.68 -13.68
N GLU A 121 -21.27 1.15 -12.54
CA GLU A 121 -19.97 1.48 -11.93
C GLU A 121 -18.81 0.97 -12.79
N LYS A 122 -18.90 -0.26 -13.31
CA LYS A 122 -17.93 -0.81 -14.28
C LYS A 122 -17.87 -0.01 -15.59
N GLU A 123 -19.01 0.43 -16.12
CA GLU A 123 -19.08 1.24 -17.34
C GLU A 123 -18.47 2.63 -17.13
N LYS A 124 -18.79 3.32 -16.02
CA LYS A 124 -18.16 4.60 -15.65
C LYS A 124 -16.65 4.48 -15.50
N ILE A 125 -16.16 3.45 -14.79
CA ILE A 125 -14.73 3.19 -14.63
C ILE A 125 -14.06 2.91 -15.99
N SER A 126 -14.74 2.21 -16.90
CA SER A 126 -14.26 1.93 -18.24
C SER A 126 -14.15 3.20 -19.10
N GLU A 127 -15.16 4.08 -19.05
CA GLU A 127 -15.13 5.38 -19.74
C GLU A 127 -14.06 6.33 -19.18
N GLU A 128 -13.91 6.42 -17.86
CA GLU A 128 -12.84 7.19 -17.23
C GLU A 128 -11.46 6.67 -17.62
N ARG A 129 -11.25 5.35 -17.60
CA ARG A 129 -9.99 4.74 -18.08
C ARG A 129 -9.72 4.99 -19.55
N LYS A 130 -10.75 4.99 -20.40
CA LYS A 130 -10.61 5.31 -21.83
C LYS A 130 -10.19 6.77 -22.02
N LYS A 131 -10.85 7.70 -21.31
CA LYS A 131 -10.48 9.13 -21.33
C LYS A 131 -9.06 9.34 -20.80
N GLU A 132 -8.67 8.71 -19.70
CA GLU A 132 -7.29 8.74 -19.20
C GLU A 132 -6.30 8.18 -20.21
N LEU A 133 -6.61 7.06 -20.88
CA LEU A 133 -5.74 6.49 -21.92
C LEU A 133 -5.58 7.43 -23.12
N GLU A 134 -6.65 8.10 -23.54
CA GLU A 134 -6.62 9.07 -24.63
C GLU A 134 -5.83 10.32 -24.26
N GLU A 135 -6.00 10.84 -23.04
CA GLU A 135 -5.17 11.93 -22.53
C GLU A 135 -3.70 11.51 -22.41
N LEU A 136 -3.42 10.30 -21.95
CA LEU A 136 -2.07 9.74 -21.90
C LEU A 136 -1.46 9.62 -23.30
N LYS A 137 -2.23 9.25 -24.33
CA LYS A 137 -1.75 9.17 -25.72
C LYS A 137 -1.35 10.54 -26.29
N LYS A 138 -1.96 11.63 -25.82
CA LYS A 138 -1.61 13.01 -26.21
C LYS A 138 -0.28 13.51 -25.60
N LEU A 139 0.26 12.79 -24.62
CA LEU A 139 1.51 13.13 -23.94
C LEU A 139 2.74 12.59 -24.67
N SER A 140 3.85 13.34 -24.63
CA SER A 140 5.15 12.86 -25.13
C SER A 140 5.58 11.56 -24.42
N PRO A 141 6.38 10.68 -25.06
CA PRO A 141 6.87 9.44 -24.44
C PRO A 141 7.56 9.67 -23.08
N LEU A 142 8.35 10.73 -22.97
CA LEU A 142 9.02 11.14 -21.73
C LEU A 142 8.03 11.66 -20.67
N SER A 143 7.03 12.46 -21.06
CA SER A 143 5.92 12.88 -20.17
C SER A 143 5.21 11.66 -19.58
N ARG A 144 4.89 10.66 -20.41
CA ARG A 144 4.22 9.43 -19.98
C ARG A 144 5.06 8.64 -18.97
N PHE A 145 6.35 8.49 -19.23
CA PHE A 145 7.25 7.79 -18.32
C PHE A 145 7.37 8.50 -16.96
N LEU A 146 7.56 9.82 -16.97
CA LEU A 146 7.65 10.62 -15.74
C LEU A 146 6.35 10.65 -14.94
N LYS A 147 5.19 10.62 -15.63
CA LYS A 147 3.89 10.47 -14.96
C LYS A 147 3.77 9.11 -14.26
N LYS A 148 4.30 8.02 -14.84
CA LYS A 148 4.38 6.72 -14.16
C LYS A 148 5.26 6.78 -12.91
N ILE A 149 6.42 7.45 -12.98
CA ILE A 149 7.27 7.65 -11.80
C ILE A 149 6.49 8.41 -10.72
N LEU A 150 5.80 9.50 -11.08
CA LEU A 150 4.97 10.24 -10.12
C LEU A 150 3.88 9.34 -9.49
N ASN A 151 3.21 8.49 -10.27
CA ASN A 151 2.21 7.55 -9.78
C ASN A 151 2.77 6.51 -8.79
N VAL A 152 4.07 6.21 -8.87
CA VAL A 152 4.76 5.33 -7.90
C VAL A 152 4.91 6.02 -6.53
N PHE A 153 5.20 7.32 -6.52
CA PHE A 153 5.52 8.07 -5.30
C PHE A 153 4.32 8.77 -4.64
N ILE A 154 3.30 9.19 -5.39
CA ILE A 154 2.09 9.81 -4.81
C ILE A 154 1.47 8.98 -3.67
N PRO A 155 1.28 7.65 -3.82
CA PRO A 155 0.73 6.82 -2.75
C PRO A 155 1.62 6.72 -1.50
N LEU A 156 2.92 7.03 -1.63
CA LEU A 156 3.90 6.99 -0.52
C LEU A 156 3.98 8.32 0.21
N LEU A 157 3.50 9.41 -0.41
CA LEU A 157 3.64 10.77 0.11
C LEU A 157 3.11 10.93 1.55
N PRO A 158 1.91 10.44 1.93
CA PRO A 158 1.40 10.63 3.28
C PRO A 158 2.29 9.96 4.35
N VAL A 159 2.79 8.76 4.05
CA VAL A 159 3.65 7.99 4.96
C VAL A 159 5.01 8.65 5.08
N LEU A 160 5.61 9.08 3.97
CA LEU A 160 6.90 9.77 3.97
C LEU A 160 6.84 11.11 4.69
N ILE A 161 5.72 11.84 4.60
CA ILE A 161 5.53 13.09 5.35
C ILE A 161 5.46 12.80 6.85
N ALA A 162 4.62 11.85 7.27
CA ALA A 162 4.44 11.54 8.68
C ALA A 162 5.73 11.02 9.35
N THR A 163 6.37 10.03 8.71
CA THR A 163 7.62 9.45 9.22
C THR A 163 8.80 10.40 9.12
N GLY A 164 8.86 11.23 8.07
CA GLY A 164 9.87 12.28 7.93
C GLY A 164 9.78 13.36 9.01
N PHE A 165 8.57 13.77 9.39
CA PHE A 165 8.38 14.67 10.53
C PHE A 165 8.89 14.05 11.83
N ILE A 166 8.52 12.79 12.11
CA ILE A 166 8.97 12.08 13.31
C ILE A 166 10.49 11.93 13.32
N HIS A 167 11.07 11.50 12.20
CA HIS A 167 12.51 11.33 12.04
C HIS A 167 13.25 12.65 12.26
N GLY A 168 12.78 13.73 11.63
CA GLY A 168 13.37 15.04 11.77
C GLY A 168 13.30 15.61 13.19
N ILE A 169 12.14 15.52 13.84
CA ILE A 169 11.96 15.98 15.23
C ILE A 169 12.83 15.17 16.19
N THR A 170 12.87 13.85 16.03
CA THR A 170 13.71 12.99 16.88
C THR A 170 15.19 13.30 16.67
N ASN A 171 15.65 13.47 15.43
CA ASN A 171 17.05 13.83 15.17
C ASN A 171 17.40 15.21 15.77
N ILE A 172 16.51 16.20 15.72
CA ILE A 172 16.70 17.51 16.38
C ILE A 172 16.82 17.31 17.90
N ALA A 173 15.91 16.53 18.49
CA ALA A 173 15.91 16.26 19.92
C ALA A 173 17.19 15.56 20.39
N ASP A 174 17.76 14.63 19.60
CA ASP A 174 19.01 13.93 19.93
C ASP A 174 20.21 14.88 20.16
N ILE A 175 20.20 16.06 19.53
CA ILE A 175 21.33 17.01 19.55
C ILE A 175 21.19 18.06 20.65
N LEU A 176 19.98 18.25 21.17
CA LEU A 176 19.77 19.18 22.28
C LEU A 176 20.49 18.66 23.54
N PRO A 177 20.95 19.55 24.44
CA PRO A 177 21.69 19.16 25.65
C PRO A 177 20.95 18.13 26.52
N GLU A 178 19.62 18.22 26.56
CA GLU A 178 18.72 17.32 27.30
C GLU A 178 18.35 16.04 26.50
N GLY A 179 18.72 15.98 25.21
CA GLY A 179 18.40 14.92 24.26
C GLY A 179 18.83 13.52 24.70
N ARG A 180 19.97 13.44 25.40
CA ARG A 180 20.52 12.17 25.90
C ARG A 180 19.57 11.44 26.85
N PHE A 181 18.78 12.18 27.63
CA PHE A 181 17.77 11.60 28.51
C PHE A 181 16.70 10.82 27.73
N PHE A 182 16.31 11.32 26.56
CA PHE A 182 15.31 10.68 25.72
C PHE A 182 15.88 9.45 24.98
N THR A 183 17.15 9.47 24.56
CA THR A 183 17.74 8.41 23.70
C THR A 183 17.68 6.99 24.29
N GLU A 184 17.72 6.86 25.61
CA GLU A 184 17.66 5.57 26.30
C GLU A 184 16.22 5.16 26.67
N THR A 185 15.25 6.04 26.46
CA THR A 185 13.86 5.80 26.85
C THR A 185 13.10 5.02 25.77
N TRP A 186 12.44 3.92 26.15
CA TRP A 186 11.78 2.99 25.21
C TRP A 186 10.77 3.67 24.27
N TRP A 187 9.92 4.59 24.76
CA TRP A 187 8.90 5.24 23.93
C TRP A 187 9.52 6.17 22.88
N TYR A 188 10.67 6.77 23.22
CA TYR A 188 11.43 7.61 22.29
C TYR A 188 12.16 6.75 21.25
N GLN A 189 12.69 5.59 21.64
CA GLN A 189 13.23 4.60 20.70
C GLN A 189 12.16 4.08 19.73
N VAL A 190 10.91 3.91 20.17
CA VAL A 190 9.78 3.61 19.29
C VAL A 190 9.58 4.72 18.27
N LEU A 191 9.54 6.00 18.69
CA LEU A 191 9.41 7.13 17.77
C LEU A 191 10.56 7.18 16.76
N LYS A 192 11.81 7.01 17.22
CA LYS A 192 12.98 6.93 16.32
C LYS A 192 12.82 5.81 15.31
N THR A 193 12.41 4.62 15.77
CA THR A 193 12.18 3.46 14.90
C THR A 193 11.12 3.76 13.84
N ILE A 194 10.01 4.42 14.20
CA ILE A 194 8.98 4.86 13.23
C ILE A 194 9.56 5.80 12.18
N GLY A 195 10.41 6.74 12.60
CA GLY A 195 11.15 7.61 11.68
C GLY A 195 11.97 6.81 10.67
N TRP A 196 12.71 5.79 11.12
CA TRP A 196 13.57 4.97 10.26
C TRP A 196 12.83 3.99 9.35
N MET A 197 11.69 3.44 9.78
CA MET A 197 10.99 2.37 9.07
C MET A 197 10.64 2.75 7.62
N ALA A 198 10.07 3.94 7.39
CA ALA A 198 9.63 4.30 6.05
C ALA A 198 10.78 4.53 5.07
N TYR A 199 11.93 5.04 5.52
CA TYR A 199 13.11 5.26 4.66
C TYR A 199 13.85 3.95 4.40
N THR A 200 14.04 3.14 5.44
CA THR A 200 14.72 1.84 5.34
C THR A 200 14.00 0.93 4.36
N TYR A 201 12.66 0.92 4.40
CA TYR A 201 11.83 0.10 3.52
C TYR A 201 11.27 0.86 2.30
N LEU A 202 11.72 2.09 2.04
CA LEU A 202 11.31 2.85 0.86
C LEU A 202 11.55 2.08 -0.45
N PRO A 203 12.68 1.38 -0.65
CA PRO A 203 12.90 0.55 -1.83
C PRO A 203 11.81 -0.51 -2.03
N VAL A 204 11.33 -1.13 -0.95
CA VAL A 204 10.27 -2.14 -0.99
C VAL A 204 8.99 -1.52 -1.54
N PHE A 205 8.53 -0.42 -0.94
CA PHE A 205 7.29 0.22 -1.35
C PHE A 205 7.35 0.82 -2.76
N VAL A 206 8.50 1.37 -3.16
CA VAL A 206 8.72 1.87 -4.52
C VAL A 206 8.68 0.72 -5.52
N CYS A 207 9.38 -0.39 -5.27
CA CYS A 207 9.37 -1.55 -6.16
C CYS A 207 7.96 -2.16 -6.28
N MET A 208 7.25 -2.30 -5.15
CA MET A 208 5.84 -2.72 -5.11
C MET A 208 4.97 -1.84 -6.02
N ASN A 209 5.01 -0.53 -5.81
CA ASN A 209 4.18 0.42 -6.56
C ASN A 209 4.56 0.44 -8.04
N THR A 210 5.84 0.31 -8.36
CA THR A 210 6.32 0.23 -9.74
C THR A 210 5.85 -1.03 -10.44
N ALA A 211 5.96 -2.18 -9.79
CA ALA A 211 5.42 -3.42 -10.34
C ALA A 211 3.93 -3.27 -10.63
N LYS A 212 3.16 -2.70 -9.70
CA LYS A 212 1.73 -2.42 -9.88
C LYS A 212 1.46 -1.45 -11.05
N GLU A 213 2.20 -0.35 -11.14
CA GLU A 213 2.07 0.67 -12.20
C GLU A 213 2.32 0.07 -13.59
N PHE A 214 3.24 -0.90 -13.68
CA PHE A 214 3.55 -1.62 -14.91
C PHE A 214 2.71 -2.89 -15.11
N LYS A 215 1.61 -3.06 -14.35
CA LYS A 215 0.64 -4.17 -14.44
C LYS A 215 1.19 -5.55 -14.03
N GLY A 216 2.22 -5.57 -13.19
CA GLY A 216 2.72 -6.75 -12.49
C GLY A 216 2.12 -6.89 -11.09
N ASN A 217 2.48 -7.98 -10.41
CA ASN A 217 2.11 -8.30 -9.05
C ASN A 217 2.93 -7.47 -8.07
N ARG A 218 2.21 -6.69 -7.26
CA ARG A 218 2.77 -5.80 -6.25
C ARG A 218 3.65 -6.55 -5.24
N ILE A 219 3.25 -7.74 -4.81
CA ILE A 219 3.96 -8.51 -3.78
C ILE A 219 5.30 -9.03 -4.33
N LEU A 220 5.32 -9.52 -5.58
CA LEU A 220 6.57 -9.94 -6.23
C LEU A 220 7.54 -8.78 -6.39
N GLY A 221 7.02 -7.58 -6.72
CA GLY A 221 7.79 -6.35 -6.69
C GLY A 221 8.37 -6.06 -5.31
N GLY A 222 7.57 -6.17 -4.25
CA GLY A 222 8.02 -5.95 -2.87
C GLY A 222 9.11 -6.90 -2.42
N ILE A 223 8.95 -8.19 -2.70
CA ILE A 223 9.99 -9.20 -2.39
C ILE A 223 11.29 -8.85 -3.12
N THR A 224 11.22 -8.47 -4.40
CA THR A 224 12.40 -8.02 -5.16
C THR A 224 12.99 -6.73 -4.57
N GLY A 225 12.14 -5.84 -4.05
CA GLY A 225 12.56 -4.60 -3.39
C GLY A 225 13.35 -4.80 -2.10
N LEU A 226 13.15 -5.93 -1.40
CA LEU A 226 13.91 -6.28 -0.19
C LEU A 226 15.39 -6.51 -0.46
N MET A 227 15.77 -6.81 -1.71
CA MET A 227 17.19 -6.92 -2.10
C MET A 227 17.97 -5.63 -1.86
N PHE A 228 17.28 -4.48 -1.85
CA PHE A 228 17.89 -3.17 -1.65
C PHE A 228 17.87 -2.72 -0.18
N VAL A 229 17.55 -3.62 0.75
CA VAL A 229 17.50 -3.36 2.18
C VAL A 229 18.53 -4.23 2.89
N SER A 230 19.51 -3.63 3.54
CA SER A 230 20.55 -4.36 4.28
C SER A 230 19.93 -5.21 5.40
N ASN A 231 20.19 -6.52 5.38
CA ASN A 231 19.70 -7.47 6.39
C ASN A 231 20.72 -8.58 6.63
N SER A 232 21.31 -8.61 7.81
CA SER A 232 22.37 -9.55 8.18
C SER A 232 21.93 -11.02 8.21
N SER A 233 20.63 -11.29 8.36
CA SER A 233 20.09 -12.64 8.41
C SER A 233 19.84 -13.26 7.03
N MET A 234 19.92 -12.47 5.95
CA MET A 234 19.69 -12.95 4.58
C MET A 234 21.02 -13.24 3.86
N PRO A 235 21.21 -14.41 3.21
CA PRO A 235 22.52 -14.86 2.73
C PRO A 235 23.30 -13.85 1.87
N LEU A 236 22.69 -13.23 0.86
CA LEU A 236 23.37 -12.25 0.00
C LEU A 236 23.54 -10.88 0.66
N LEU A 237 22.64 -10.53 1.58
CA LEU A 237 22.61 -9.22 2.26
C LEU A 237 23.41 -9.25 3.58
N SER A 238 23.92 -10.43 3.94
CA SER A 238 24.80 -10.66 5.08
C SER A 238 26.22 -10.20 4.82
N MET A 239 26.99 -10.07 5.90
CA MET A 239 28.43 -9.83 5.85
C MET A 239 29.18 -11.08 6.30
N VAL A 240 30.05 -11.62 5.47
CA VAL A 240 30.96 -12.72 5.82
C VAL A 240 32.28 -12.08 6.29
N ASN A 241 32.70 -12.34 7.53
CA ASN A 241 33.88 -11.70 8.14
C ASN A 241 33.85 -10.15 8.10
N ARG A 242 32.67 -9.54 8.28
CA ARG A 242 32.43 -8.09 8.15
C ARG A 242 32.66 -7.54 6.73
N LEU A 243 32.78 -8.40 5.73
CA LEU A 243 32.89 -8.03 4.32
C LEU A 243 31.62 -8.44 3.56
N PRO A 244 31.16 -7.65 2.58
CA PRO A 244 30.01 -8.03 1.77
C PRO A 244 30.31 -9.25 0.91
N VAL A 245 29.27 -10.01 0.56
CA VAL A 245 29.38 -11.18 -0.33
C VAL A 245 29.91 -10.75 -1.70
N ILE A 246 30.93 -11.45 -2.18
CA ILE A 246 31.55 -11.17 -3.48
C ILE A 246 30.76 -11.86 -4.59
N LEU A 247 30.38 -11.10 -5.61
CA LEU A 247 29.68 -11.65 -6.77
C LEU A 247 30.66 -12.41 -7.69
N PRO A 248 30.29 -13.62 -8.16
CA PRO A 248 31.22 -14.50 -8.88
C PRO A 248 31.69 -13.96 -10.23
N PHE A 249 30.90 -13.10 -10.89
CA PHE A 249 31.20 -12.59 -12.23
C PHE A 249 31.90 -11.23 -12.24
N SER A 250 31.63 -10.38 -11.25
CA SER A 250 32.24 -9.05 -11.18
C SER A 250 33.47 -9.02 -10.26
N HIS A 251 33.67 -10.07 -9.44
CA HIS A 251 34.65 -10.10 -8.35
C HIS A 251 34.57 -8.89 -7.42
N LYS A 252 33.38 -8.29 -7.31
CA LYS A 252 33.10 -7.11 -6.47
C LYS A 252 32.10 -7.46 -5.36
N PRO A 253 32.21 -6.80 -4.20
CA PRO A 253 31.21 -6.90 -3.14
C PRO A 253 29.83 -6.45 -3.63
N TYR A 254 28.80 -7.20 -3.23
CA TYR A 254 27.41 -6.79 -3.36
C TYR A 254 27.09 -5.70 -2.33
N PHE A 255 26.48 -4.61 -2.77
CA PHE A 255 25.97 -3.58 -1.88
C PHE A 255 24.49 -3.33 -2.16
N PRO A 256 23.60 -3.53 -1.17
CA PRO A 256 22.15 -3.35 -1.32
C PRO A 256 21.77 -1.95 -1.82
N GLU A 257 22.51 -0.92 -1.42
CA GLU A 257 22.17 0.48 -1.70
C GLU A 257 22.63 0.96 -3.09
N ILE A 258 23.46 0.17 -3.80
CA ILE A 258 23.97 0.54 -5.12
C ILE A 258 22.81 0.74 -6.09
N GLY A 259 22.73 1.95 -6.66
CA GLY A 259 21.75 2.28 -7.69
C GLY A 259 20.52 3.08 -7.23
N GLY A 260 20.24 3.06 -5.93
CA GLY A 260 19.23 3.90 -5.31
C GLY A 260 17.85 3.66 -5.87
N LEU A 261 16.97 4.66 -5.73
CA LEU A 261 15.58 4.49 -6.17
C LEU A 261 15.43 4.34 -7.68
N VAL A 262 16.38 4.82 -8.49
CA VAL A 262 16.37 4.58 -9.94
C VAL A 262 16.48 3.09 -10.25
N ILE A 263 17.40 2.38 -9.60
CA ILE A 263 17.54 0.94 -9.80
C ILE A 263 16.35 0.18 -9.22
N VAL A 264 15.78 0.62 -8.11
CA VAL A 264 14.55 0.04 -7.55
C VAL A 264 13.37 0.17 -8.53
N LEU A 265 13.22 1.33 -9.20
CA LEU A 265 12.22 1.50 -10.25
C LEU A 265 12.47 0.52 -11.41
N ILE A 266 13.72 0.39 -11.86
CA ILE A 266 14.09 -0.57 -12.92
C ILE A 266 13.76 -2.01 -12.49
N ALA A 267 14.04 -2.38 -11.24
CA ALA A 267 13.72 -3.70 -10.71
C ALA A 267 12.21 -3.98 -10.74
N GLY A 268 11.38 -3.03 -10.30
CA GLY A 268 9.93 -3.17 -10.37
C GLY A 268 9.40 -3.27 -11.81
N ILE A 269 10.02 -2.56 -12.75
CA ILE A 269 9.72 -2.69 -14.19
C ILE A 269 10.06 -4.09 -14.67
N ILE A 270 11.27 -4.59 -14.39
CA ILE A 270 11.72 -5.93 -14.81
C ILE A 270 10.75 -6.99 -14.29
N VAL A 271 10.41 -6.95 -13.00
CA VAL A 271 9.43 -7.89 -12.38
C VAL A 271 8.11 -7.88 -13.15
N ALA A 272 7.55 -6.69 -13.42
CA ALA A 272 6.29 -6.58 -14.13
C ALA A 272 6.36 -7.07 -15.59
N PHE A 273 7.48 -6.90 -16.28
CA PHE A 273 7.66 -7.39 -17.65
C PHE A 273 7.87 -8.90 -17.70
N VAL A 274 8.75 -9.43 -16.84
CA VAL A 274 9.03 -10.87 -16.74
C VAL A 274 7.77 -11.64 -16.37
N GLU A 275 7.04 -11.20 -15.34
CA GLU A 275 5.81 -11.86 -14.91
C GLU A 275 4.76 -11.92 -16.03
N ARG A 276 4.53 -10.80 -16.72
CA ARG A 276 3.55 -10.75 -17.81
C ARG A 276 3.98 -11.59 -19.01
N GLY A 277 5.28 -11.64 -19.31
CA GLY A 277 5.85 -12.51 -20.32
C GLY A 277 5.60 -13.98 -19.98
N LEU A 278 5.94 -14.40 -18.77
CA LEU A 278 5.71 -15.76 -18.28
C LEU A 278 4.22 -16.12 -18.24
N LYS A 279 3.33 -15.21 -17.80
CA LYS A 279 1.87 -15.44 -17.85
C LYS A 279 1.33 -15.65 -19.27
N ARG A 280 2.00 -15.11 -20.30
CA ARG A 280 1.58 -15.30 -21.68
C ARG A 280 2.03 -16.67 -22.23
N ILE A 281 3.18 -17.17 -21.77
CA ILE A 281 3.79 -18.40 -22.28
C ILE A 281 3.30 -19.63 -21.50
N MET A 282 3.02 -19.49 -20.20
CA MET A 282 2.75 -20.62 -19.30
C MET A 282 1.32 -21.19 -19.43
N PRO A 283 1.14 -22.52 -19.56
CA PRO A 283 -0.17 -23.16 -19.55
C PRO A 283 -0.89 -23.02 -18.20
N GLY A 284 -2.22 -23.09 -18.20
CA GLY A 284 -3.09 -22.71 -17.08
C GLY A 284 -2.73 -23.36 -15.74
N ILE A 285 -2.46 -24.67 -15.72
CA ILE A 285 -2.15 -25.45 -14.51
C ILE A 285 -0.85 -24.99 -13.82
N LEU A 286 0.13 -24.55 -14.59
CA LEU A 286 1.44 -24.14 -14.06
C LEU A 286 1.48 -22.65 -13.72
N LYS A 287 0.45 -21.89 -14.09
CA LYS A 287 0.49 -20.43 -14.05
C LYS A 287 0.58 -19.87 -12.63
N GLU A 288 -0.05 -20.53 -11.67
CA GLU A 288 -0.11 -20.05 -10.29
C GLU A 288 1.16 -20.34 -9.50
N VAL A 289 1.87 -21.42 -9.82
CA VAL A 289 3.09 -21.85 -9.11
C VAL A 289 4.34 -21.38 -9.85
N VAL A 290 4.43 -21.67 -11.15
CA VAL A 290 5.66 -21.50 -11.92
C VAL A 290 5.89 -20.03 -12.28
N VAL A 291 4.83 -19.27 -12.57
CA VAL A 291 5.03 -17.86 -12.96
C VAL A 291 5.60 -17.03 -11.82
N PRO A 292 5.04 -17.03 -10.59
CA PRO A 292 5.65 -16.28 -9.48
C PRO A 292 7.08 -16.74 -9.17
N LEU A 293 7.33 -18.05 -9.17
CA LEU A 293 8.65 -18.65 -8.94
C LEU A 293 9.69 -18.14 -9.96
N LEU A 294 9.43 -18.35 -11.25
CA LEU A 294 10.36 -17.94 -12.31
C LEU A 294 10.47 -16.42 -12.40
N THR A 295 9.39 -15.68 -12.08
CA THR A 295 9.44 -14.22 -12.05
C THR A 295 10.47 -13.75 -11.02
N LEU A 296 10.45 -14.28 -9.79
CA LEU A 296 11.41 -13.87 -8.77
C LEU A 296 12.83 -14.25 -9.15
N ILE A 297 13.05 -15.50 -9.55
CA ILE A 297 14.39 -15.98 -9.94
C ILE A 297 14.94 -15.12 -11.09
N ILE A 298 14.23 -15.07 -12.22
CA ILE A 298 14.71 -14.36 -13.40
C ILE A 298 14.88 -12.87 -13.10
N SER A 299 13.93 -12.24 -12.41
CA SER A 299 13.99 -10.79 -12.16
C SER A 299 15.11 -10.42 -11.20
N VAL A 300 15.27 -11.13 -10.08
CA VAL A 300 16.31 -10.83 -9.08
C VAL A 300 17.70 -11.01 -9.68
N PHE A 301 17.94 -12.12 -10.38
CA PHE A 301 19.23 -12.33 -11.06
C PHE A 301 19.48 -11.26 -12.13
N THR A 302 18.48 -10.95 -12.97
CA THR A 302 18.59 -9.90 -13.99
C THR A 302 18.93 -8.55 -13.37
N VAL A 303 18.28 -8.18 -12.27
CA VAL A 303 18.53 -6.95 -11.54
C VAL A 303 19.96 -6.92 -11.03
N ILE A 304 20.43 -7.97 -10.34
CA ILE A 304 21.81 -8.03 -9.82
C ILE A 304 22.83 -7.87 -10.95
N PHE A 305 22.67 -8.63 -12.05
CA PHE A 305 23.59 -8.60 -13.18
C PHE A 305 23.62 -7.27 -13.92
N LEU A 306 22.49 -6.59 -14.02
CA LEU A 306 22.42 -5.30 -14.70
C LEU A 306 22.98 -4.17 -13.82
N THR A 307 22.72 -4.24 -12.50
CA THR A 307 22.80 -3.05 -11.63
C THR A 307 24.12 -2.96 -10.87
N GLN A 308 24.64 -4.08 -10.38
CA GLN A 308 25.84 -4.10 -9.56
C GLN A 308 27.13 -3.71 -10.33
N PRO A 309 27.42 -4.25 -11.53
CA PRO A 309 28.62 -3.84 -12.26
C PRO A 309 28.54 -2.39 -12.72
N PHE A 310 27.38 -1.95 -13.20
CA PHE A 310 27.15 -0.59 -13.69
C PHE A 310 27.22 0.44 -12.55
N GLY A 311 26.53 0.16 -11.44
CA GLY A 311 26.56 1.00 -10.26
C GLY A 311 27.97 1.16 -9.72
N GLY A 312 28.73 0.07 -9.57
CA GLY A 312 30.12 0.10 -9.11
C GLY A 312 31.06 0.93 -10.00
N LEU A 313 30.88 0.90 -11.33
CA LEU A 313 31.65 1.75 -12.25
C LEU A 313 31.30 3.23 -12.10
N LEU A 314 30.01 3.55 -11.99
CA LEU A 314 29.56 4.92 -11.76
C LEU A 314 30.09 5.49 -10.44
N ILE A 315 30.02 4.72 -9.34
CA ILE A 315 30.53 5.18 -8.02
C ILE A 315 32.00 5.55 -8.14
N LYS A 316 32.81 4.65 -8.73
CA LYS A 316 34.25 4.84 -8.88
C LYS A 316 34.57 6.11 -9.67
N GLN A 317 33.93 6.28 -10.82
CA GLN A 317 34.22 7.42 -11.69
C GLN A 317 33.78 8.76 -11.08
N ILE A 318 32.69 8.75 -10.31
CA ILE A 318 32.24 9.92 -9.56
C ILE A 318 33.19 10.23 -8.42
N TYR A 319 33.63 9.23 -7.67
CA TYR A 319 34.60 9.40 -6.60
C TYR A 319 35.92 10.00 -7.10
N GLU A 320 36.48 9.46 -8.19
CA GLU A 320 37.69 9.99 -8.84
C GLU A 320 37.49 11.44 -9.31
N SER A 321 36.34 11.75 -9.92
CA SER A 321 36.02 13.11 -10.38
C SER A 321 35.89 14.10 -9.22
N LEU A 322 35.27 13.67 -8.11
CA LEU A 322 35.13 14.50 -6.91
C LEU A 322 36.48 14.72 -6.22
N ASN A 323 37.35 13.70 -6.17
CA ASN A 323 38.66 13.82 -5.51
C ASN A 323 39.53 14.90 -6.20
N ILE A 324 39.52 14.95 -7.53
CA ILE A 324 40.22 15.98 -8.32
C ILE A 324 39.69 17.38 -7.99
N LEU A 325 38.37 17.53 -7.88
CA LEU A 325 37.72 18.81 -7.57
C LEU A 325 38.04 19.30 -6.16
N PHE A 326 38.15 18.38 -5.19
CA PHE A 326 38.47 18.71 -3.81
C PHE A 326 39.94 19.06 -3.59
N GLU A 327 40.87 18.39 -4.27
CA GLU A 327 42.30 18.66 -4.11
C GLU A 327 42.76 19.96 -4.79
N GLN A 328 42.05 20.42 -5.84
CA GLN A 328 42.50 21.56 -6.66
C GLN A 328 41.72 22.86 -6.46
N MET A 329 40.43 22.83 -6.07
CA MET A 329 39.59 24.03 -5.95
C MET A 329 38.45 23.88 -4.92
N GLU A 330 38.71 24.19 -3.64
CA GLU A 330 37.74 24.05 -2.54
C GLU A 330 36.36 24.68 -2.82
N VAL A 331 36.32 25.92 -3.34
CA VAL A 331 35.06 26.63 -3.63
C VAL A 331 34.33 26.04 -4.85
N LEU A 332 35.07 25.67 -5.90
CA LEU A 332 34.49 25.06 -7.09
C LEU A 332 33.98 23.63 -6.78
N GLY A 333 34.70 22.90 -5.93
CA GLY A 333 34.29 21.61 -5.39
C GLY A 333 32.96 21.72 -4.64
N GLY A 334 32.80 22.74 -3.79
CA GLY A 334 31.54 23.05 -3.10
C GLY A 334 30.36 23.30 -4.05
N LEU A 335 30.60 24.09 -5.11
CA LEU A 335 29.60 24.35 -6.16
C LEU A 335 29.18 23.06 -6.85
N VAL A 336 30.14 22.32 -7.42
CA VAL A 336 29.87 21.13 -8.24
C VAL A 336 29.21 20.04 -7.41
N LEU A 337 29.72 19.81 -6.18
CA LEU A 337 29.19 18.78 -5.30
C LEU A 337 27.73 19.04 -4.93
N SER A 338 27.37 20.27 -4.57
CA SER A 338 25.97 20.60 -4.24
C SER A 338 25.04 20.41 -5.45
N ILE A 339 25.49 20.79 -6.65
CA ILE A 339 24.71 20.62 -7.89
C ILE A 339 24.47 19.14 -8.19
N VAL A 340 25.51 18.32 -8.03
CA VAL A 340 25.50 16.93 -8.49
C VAL A 340 24.92 15.99 -7.42
N PHE A 341 24.93 16.36 -6.14
CA PHE A 341 24.52 15.47 -5.04
C PHE A 341 23.13 14.86 -5.18
N ILE A 342 22.09 15.65 -5.46
CA ILE A 342 20.73 15.10 -5.60
C ILE A 342 20.64 14.12 -6.78
N PRO A 343 21.13 14.43 -8.00
CA PRO A 343 21.28 13.45 -9.07
C PRO A 343 22.03 12.18 -8.65
N LEU A 344 23.11 12.27 -7.87
CA LEU A 344 23.83 11.10 -7.38
C LEU A 344 23.05 10.29 -6.35
N SER A 345 22.30 10.97 -5.48
CA SER A 345 21.43 10.33 -4.48
C SER A 345 20.34 9.49 -5.17
N LEU A 346 19.78 9.97 -6.29
CA LEU A 346 18.85 9.18 -7.12
C LEU A 346 19.46 7.86 -7.62
N LEU A 347 20.77 7.87 -7.90
CA LEU A 347 21.56 6.71 -8.33
C LEU A 347 22.09 5.87 -7.15
N GLY A 348 21.66 6.14 -5.91
CA GLY A 348 22.01 5.33 -4.72
C GLY A 348 23.42 5.52 -4.20
N LEU A 349 24.11 6.56 -4.68
CA LEU A 349 25.49 6.81 -4.32
C LEU A 349 25.62 7.47 -2.94
N GLN A 350 24.49 7.74 -2.29
CA GLN A 350 24.43 8.25 -0.92
C GLN A 350 25.14 7.30 0.05
N GLY A 351 25.04 5.97 -0.13
CA GLY A 351 25.80 5.00 0.67
C GLY A 351 27.33 5.11 0.51
N GLY A 352 27.80 5.45 -0.69
CA GLY A 352 29.21 5.77 -0.94
C GLY A 352 29.66 7.06 -0.23
N LEU A 353 28.83 8.11 -0.26
CA LEU A 353 29.06 9.34 0.49
C LEU A 353 29.01 9.14 2.01
N LEU A 354 28.16 8.24 2.52
CA LEU A 354 28.15 7.86 3.94
C LEU A 354 29.47 7.20 4.37
N SER A 355 30.07 6.38 3.50
CA SER A 355 31.37 5.76 3.76
C SER A 355 32.48 6.82 3.87
N ILE A 356 32.48 7.81 2.98
CA ILE A 356 33.39 8.97 3.05
C ILE A 356 33.13 9.78 4.32
N ASN A 357 31.87 10.03 4.66
CA ASN A 357 31.49 10.76 5.87
C ASN A 357 31.96 10.06 7.14
N SER A 358 31.92 8.73 7.19
CA SER A 358 32.42 7.94 8.32
C SER A 358 33.91 8.15 8.53
N ILE A 359 34.70 8.18 7.45
CA ILE A 359 36.15 8.42 7.48
C ILE A 359 36.47 9.85 7.92
N LEU A 360 35.73 10.85 7.41
CA LEU A 360 35.94 12.27 7.75
C LEU A 360 35.43 12.65 9.16
N ASN A 361 34.47 11.90 9.69
CA ASN A 361 33.96 12.09 11.05
C ASN A 361 34.80 11.37 12.12
N ASP A 362 35.81 10.60 11.71
CA ASP A 362 36.72 9.91 12.62
C ASP A 362 37.63 10.94 13.32
N PRO A 363 37.60 11.03 14.67
CA PRO A 363 38.50 11.90 15.42
C PRO A 363 39.99 11.60 15.21
N GLU A 364 40.32 10.34 14.86
CA GLU A 364 41.68 9.91 14.54
C GLU A 364 41.99 10.02 13.03
N GLY A 365 40.99 10.41 12.24
CA GLY A 365 41.07 10.57 10.80
C GLY A 365 41.76 11.86 10.33
N PRO A 366 41.95 12.03 9.02
CA PRO A 366 42.71 13.13 8.42
C PRO A 366 42.18 14.54 8.73
N THR A 367 40.90 14.65 9.10
CA THR A 367 40.23 15.91 9.44
C THR A 367 39.95 16.08 10.94
N LYS A 368 40.50 15.21 11.80
CA LYS A 368 40.30 15.24 13.27
C LYS A 368 38.82 15.28 13.68
N GLY A 369 37.96 14.61 12.92
CA GLY A 369 36.51 14.53 13.18
C GLY A 369 35.67 15.71 12.67
N LEU A 370 36.24 16.64 11.89
CA LEU A 370 35.51 17.70 11.21
C LEU A 370 35.12 17.28 9.79
N ASN A 371 33.83 17.39 9.47
CA ASN A 371 33.33 17.06 8.14
C ASN A 371 32.85 18.29 7.39
N TYR A 372 33.63 18.68 6.37
CA TYR A 372 33.39 19.83 5.49
C TYR A 372 32.49 19.50 4.29
N ILE A 373 32.31 18.21 3.97
CA ILE A 373 31.48 17.76 2.86
C ILE A 373 29.99 17.87 3.23
N VAL A 374 29.60 17.42 4.43
CA VAL A 374 28.21 17.35 4.86
C VAL A 374 27.46 18.70 4.76
N PRO A 375 28.02 19.84 5.21
CA PRO A 375 27.40 21.16 5.02
C PRO A 375 27.09 21.49 3.56
N VAL A 376 28.00 21.15 2.63
CA VAL A 376 27.80 21.36 1.19
C VAL A 376 26.65 20.49 0.68
N LEU A 377 26.57 19.23 1.11
CA LEU A 377 25.48 18.33 0.72
C LEU A 377 24.12 18.81 1.23
N MET A 378 24.07 19.41 2.43
CA MET A 378 22.84 19.99 2.98
C MET A 378 22.28 21.09 2.08
N MET A 379 23.13 21.87 1.39
CA MET A 379 22.71 22.95 0.49
C MET A 379 21.91 22.44 -0.72
N ALA A 380 22.20 21.23 -1.17
CA ALA A 380 21.50 20.58 -2.26
C ALA A 380 20.00 20.41 -1.98
N SER A 381 19.64 20.09 -0.73
CA SER A 381 18.25 20.03 -0.28
C SER A 381 17.58 21.42 -0.29
N GLY A 382 18.35 22.47 0.02
CA GLY A 382 17.86 23.84 0.01
C GLY A 382 17.49 24.36 -1.37
N GLY A 383 18.23 23.97 -2.41
CA GLY A 383 17.86 24.27 -3.79
C GLY A 383 16.49 23.69 -4.17
N GLN A 384 16.16 22.49 -3.68
CA GLN A 384 14.85 21.85 -3.91
C GLN A 384 13.72 22.59 -3.20
N ILE A 385 13.96 23.05 -1.97
CA ILE A 385 13.01 23.87 -1.20
C ILE A 385 12.75 25.20 -1.93
N GLY A 386 13.80 25.90 -2.35
CA GLY A 386 13.70 27.14 -3.11
C GLY A 386 12.90 26.97 -4.41
N ALA A 387 13.20 25.92 -5.17
CA ALA A 387 12.48 25.58 -6.39
C ALA A 387 11.00 25.28 -6.14
N ALA A 388 10.67 24.54 -5.09
CA ALA A 388 9.28 24.26 -4.74
C ALA A 388 8.50 25.51 -4.33
N VAL A 389 9.13 26.44 -3.60
CA VAL A 389 8.52 27.74 -3.28
C VAL A 389 8.26 28.54 -4.56
N ALA A 390 9.20 28.57 -5.51
CA ALA A 390 9.00 29.23 -6.79
C ALA A 390 7.82 28.65 -7.57
N ILE A 391 7.71 27.32 -7.62
CA ILE A 391 6.58 26.63 -8.28
C ILE A 391 5.28 26.96 -7.56
N PHE A 392 5.25 26.92 -6.23
CA PHE A 392 4.06 27.19 -5.42
C PHE A 392 3.49 28.59 -5.66
N ILE A 393 4.35 29.60 -5.80
CA ILE A 393 3.94 30.98 -6.07
C ILE A 393 3.46 31.14 -7.52
N LYS A 394 4.20 30.61 -8.51
CA LYS A 394 3.95 30.91 -9.92
C LYS A 394 2.86 30.06 -10.57
N THR A 395 2.71 28.79 -10.18
CA THR A 395 1.76 27.88 -10.85
C THR A 395 0.30 28.23 -10.51
N LYS A 396 -0.64 27.85 -11.39
CA LYS A 396 -2.09 27.96 -11.12
C LYS A 396 -2.70 26.61 -10.74
N ASN A 397 -1.97 25.52 -10.94
CA ASN A 397 -2.46 24.17 -10.71
C ASN A 397 -2.70 23.87 -9.22
N LYS A 398 -3.94 23.50 -8.86
CA LYS A 398 -4.32 23.27 -7.45
C LYS A 398 -3.70 21.99 -6.87
N LYS A 399 -3.50 20.95 -7.69
CA LYS A 399 -2.97 19.65 -7.23
C LYS A 399 -1.51 19.78 -6.82
N ILE A 400 -0.68 20.37 -7.66
CA ILE A 400 0.75 20.56 -7.32
C ILE A 400 0.91 21.50 -6.12
N LYS A 401 0.09 22.56 -6.00
CA LYS A 401 0.10 23.43 -4.81
C LYS A 401 -0.23 22.67 -3.53
N LYS A 402 -1.21 21.76 -3.57
CA LYS A 402 -1.57 20.92 -2.43
C LYS A 402 -0.41 20.01 -2.04
N ILE A 403 0.23 19.36 -3.01
CA ILE A 403 1.40 18.49 -2.78
C ILE A 403 2.55 19.29 -2.14
N ILE A 404 2.90 20.46 -2.71
CA ILE A 404 3.96 21.31 -2.17
C ILE A 404 3.63 21.76 -0.76
N ARG A 405 2.40 22.21 -0.48
CA ARG A 405 1.99 22.65 0.86
C ARG A 405 2.18 21.56 1.92
N SER A 406 1.95 20.30 1.55
CA SER A 406 2.11 19.16 2.47
C SER A 406 3.57 18.70 2.61
N ALA A 407 4.36 18.73 1.54
CA ALA A 407 5.73 18.22 1.52
C ALA A 407 6.79 19.24 1.99
N LEU A 408 6.56 20.54 1.74
CA LEU A 408 7.55 21.59 1.99
C LEU A 408 8.00 21.68 3.46
N PRO A 409 7.11 21.60 4.48
CA PRO A 409 7.55 21.67 5.88
C PRO A 409 8.49 20.52 6.27
N VAL A 410 8.22 19.31 5.79
CA VAL A 410 9.06 18.13 6.02
C VAL A 410 10.44 18.30 5.41
N SER A 411 10.51 18.91 4.22
CA SER A 411 11.78 19.21 3.57
C SER A 411 12.61 20.25 4.27
N VAL A 412 11.99 21.28 4.87
CA VAL A 412 12.72 22.23 5.71
C VAL A 412 13.35 21.53 6.92
N ILE A 413 12.67 20.54 7.49
CA ILE A 413 13.16 19.76 8.63
C ILE A 413 14.36 18.86 8.28
N GLY A 414 14.58 18.57 6.99
CA GLY A 414 15.72 17.78 6.52
C GLY A 414 15.38 16.62 5.61
N VAL A 415 14.10 16.43 5.29
CA VAL A 415 13.62 15.31 4.48
C VAL A 415 13.10 15.80 3.13
N SER A 416 13.97 15.74 2.12
CA SER A 416 13.70 16.35 0.81
C SER A 416 13.06 15.40 -0.22
N GLU A 417 13.04 14.09 0.05
CA GLU A 417 12.56 13.04 -0.84
C GLU A 417 11.11 13.26 -1.29
N PRO A 418 10.13 13.55 -0.39
CA PRO A 418 8.75 13.79 -0.79
C PRO A 418 8.67 14.89 -1.84
N LEU A 419 9.43 15.97 -1.67
CA LEU A 419 9.43 17.12 -2.55
C LEU A 419 10.12 16.83 -3.89
N ILE A 420 11.26 16.14 -3.87
CA ILE A 420 12.01 15.78 -5.07
C ILE A 420 11.16 14.90 -5.98
N TYR A 421 10.64 13.78 -5.44
CA TYR A 421 9.98 12.76 -6.26
C TYR A 421 8.58 13.17 -6.71
N THR A 422 7.89 14.03 -5.95
CA THR A 422 6.51 14.40 -6.27
C THR A 422 6.33 15.79 -6.85
N VAL A 423 7.39 16.63 -6.91
CA VAL A 423 7.30 18.00 -7.44
C VAL A 423 8.37 18.27 -8.49
N THR A 424 9.67 18.21 -8.13
CA THR A 424 10.72 18.72 -9.03
C THR A 424 11.10 17.70 -10.11
N LEU A 425 11.33 16.44 -9.73
CA LEU A 425 11.78 15.37 -10.63
C LEU A 425 10.82 15.11 -11.80
N PRO A 426 9.48 15.00 -11.61
CA PRO A 426 8.53 14.78 -12.70
C PRO A 426 8.53 15.91 -13.75
N LEU A 427 8.93 17.12 -13.34
CA LEU A 427 8.96 18.31 -14.16
C LEU A 427 10.30 18.50 -14.89
N ILE A 428 11.36 17.78 -14.51
CA ILE A 428 12.75 17.84 -15.02
C ILE A 428 13.40 19.23 -14.95
N ARG A 429 12.83 20.23 -15.62
CA ARG A 429 13.39 21.59 -15.63
C ARG A 429 13.50 22.18 -14.23
N PRO A 430 12.46 22.15 -13.38
CA PRO A 430 12.60 22.58 -12.00
C PRO A 430 13.61 21.77 -11.20
N PHE A 431 13.75 20.46 -11.48
CA PHE A 431 14.77 19.63 -10.85
C PHE A 431 16.19 20.09 -11.19
N ILE A 432 16.47 20.34 -12.47
CA ILE A 432 17.77 20.82 -12.93
C ILE A 432 18.07 22.22 -12.39
N THR A 433 17.10 23.15 -12.46
CA THR A 433 17.29 24.51 -11.94
C THR A 433 17.45 24.53 -10.42
N ALA A 434 16.78 23.63 -9.69
CA ALA A 434 16.98 23.44 -8.25
C ALA A 434 18.41 22.96 -7.94
N CYS A 435 18.91 21.98 -8.70
CA CYS A 435 20.27 21.46 -8.54
C CYS A 435 21.29 22.56 -8.80
N ILE A 436 21.21 23.25 -9.95
CA ILE A 436 22.11 24.37 -10.29
C ILE A 436 22.02 25.48 -9.23
N GLY A 437 20.80 25.81 -8.79
CA GLY A 437 20.56 26.84 -7.78
C GLY A 437 21.14 26.51 -6.41
N SER A 438 21.19 25.22 -6.05
CA SER A 438 21.86 24.79 -4.82
C SER A 438 23.37 25.06 -4.83
N GLY A 439 23.98 25.11 -6.03
CA GLY A 439 25.40 25.44 -6.20
C GLY A 439 25.78 26.77 -5.56
N ALA A 440 24.87 27.75 -5.52
CA ALA A 440 25.11 29.02 -4.82
C ALA A 440 25.33 28.80 -3.31
N GLY A 441 24.50 27.97 -2.67
CA GLY A 441 24.69 27.61 -1.26
C GLY A 441 25.92 26.73 -1.04
N GLY A 442 26.19 25.77 -1.92
CA GLY A 442 27.39 24.93 -1.86
C GLY A 442 28.68 25.75 -1.98
N THR A 443 28.70 26.76 -2.84
CA THR A 443 29.81 27.72 -3.00
C THR A 443 30.02 28.51 -1.72
N LEU A 444 28.95 29.07 -1.13
CA LEU A 444 29.02 29.81 0.12
C LEU A 444 29.46 28.92 1.30
N ALA A 445 28.98 27.68 1.36
CA ALA A 445 29.36 26.72 2.38
C ALA A 445 30.86 26.39 2.33
N ALA A 446 31.39 26.18 1.13
CA ALA A 446 32.83 25.97 0.93
C ALA A 446 33.64 27.24 1.21
N PHE A 447 33.19 28.41 0.74
CA PHE A 447 33.86 29.69 0.97
C PHE A 447 33.98 30.04 2.45
N PHE A 448 32.95 29.73 3.25
CA PHE A 448 32.98 29.92 4.71
C PHE A 448 33.63 28.78 5.49
N ASN A 449 34.19 27.76 4.81
CA ASN A 449 34.81 26.59 5.43
C ASN A 449 33.92 25.93 6.48
N LEU A 450 32.63 25.79 6.16
CA LEU A 450 31.66 25.17 7.06
C LEU A 450 32.02 23.71 7.31
N SER A 451 32.05 23.33 8.58
CA SER A 451 32.24 21.95 9.02
C SER A 451 31.17 21.55 10.03
N THR A 452 30.90 20.26 10.11
CA THR A 452 29.97 19.66 11.08
C THR A 452 30.71 18.77 12.06
N VAL A 453 30.17 18.70 13.27
CA VAL A 453 30.64 17.83 14.35
C VAL A 453 29.60 16.72 14.50
N LYS A 454 29.97 15.49 14.08
CA LYS A 454 29.19 14.23 14.20
C LYS A 454 27.66 14.43 14.16
N SER A 455 27.04 14.44 12.98
CA SER A 455 25.57 14.48 12.92
C SER A 455 24.94 13.85 11.68
N ASN A 456 23.73 13.33 11.90
CA ASN A 456 22.83 12.76 10.90
C ASN A 456 21.67 13.72 10.54
N ILE A 457 21.62 14.95 11.09
CA ILE A 457 20.61 15.93 10.68
C ILE A 457 20.98 16.49 9.31
N LEU A 458 20.00 16.63 8.41
CA LEU A 458 20.13 17.28 7.11
C LEU A 458 19.18 18.50 7.03
N GLY A 459 19.30 19.31 5.98
CA GLY A 459 18.44 20.47 5.74
C GLY A 459 18.69 21.65 6.69
N PHE A 460 17.66 22.46 6.96
CA PHE A 460 17.80 23.73 7.68
C PHE A 460 18.33 23.55 9.10
N PHE A 461 17.84 22.52 9.81
CA PHE A 461 18.28 22.23 11.18
C PHE A 461 19.70 21.66 11.27
N GLY A 462 20.35 21.41 10.12
CA GLY A 462 21.79 21.14 10.07
C GLY A 462 22.64 22.22 10.75
N PHE A 463 22.13 23.45 10.90
CA PHE A 463 22.81 24.52 11.63
C PHE A 463 23.13 24.14 13.10
N LEU A 464 22.34 23.25 13.72
CA LEU A 464 22.59 22.77 15.09
C LEU A 464 23.85 21.89 15.21
N THR A 465 24.40 21.49 14.06
CA THR A 465 25.46 20.47 13.96
C THR A 465 26.77 21.04 13.46
N VAL A 466 26.76 22.29 13.00
CA VAL A 466 27.97 22.96 12.50
C VAL A 466 28.87 23.36 13.66
N ALA A 467 30.17 23.51 13.38
CA ALA A 467 31.14 23.94 14.37
C ALA A 467 30.70 25.23 15.08
N LYS A 468 31.04 25.37 16.38
CA LYS A 468 30.69 26.55 17.17
C LYS A 468 31.24 27.81 16.48
N GLY A 469 30.41 28.84 16.39
CA GLY A 469 30.77 30.12 15.75
C GLY A 469 30.48 30.22 14.25
N THR A 470 30.11 29.12 13.57
CA THR A 470 29.81 29.15 12.12
C THR A 470 28.31 29.12 11.78
N HIS A 471 27.43 29.17 12.78
CA HIS A 471 25.98 29.01 12.62
C HIS A 471 25.37 30.07 11.69
N PHE A 472 25.80 31.32 11.81
CA PHE A 472 25.33 32.41 10.95
C PHE A 472 25.72 32.19 9.48
N PHE A 473 26.96 31.77 9.24
CA PHE A 473 27.47 31.47 7.90
C PHE A 473 26.73 30.27 7.27
N PHE A 474 26.36 29.26 8.06
CA PHE A 474 25.52 28.16 7.59
C PHE A 474 24.13 28.64 7.15
N ILE A 475 23.48 29.47 7.95
CA ILE A 475 22.16 30.02 7.60
C ILE A 475 22.26 30.86 6.33
N ALA A 476 23.31 31.68 6.20
CA ALA A 476 23.55 32.46 4.98
C ALA A 476 23.75 31.57 3.74
N ALA A 477 24.55 30.49 3.85
CA ALA A 477 24.72 29.53 2.76
C ALA A 477 23.41 28.82 2.40
N MET A 478 22.62 28.41 3.39
CA MET A 478 21.32 27.76 3.19
C MET A 478 20.32 28.70 2.51
N MET A 479 20.25 29.97 2.94
CA MET A 479 19.44 30.99 2.27
C MET A 479 19.94 31.24 0.84
N GLY A 480 21.25 31.20 0.60
CA GLY A 480 21.83 31.23 -0.74
C GLY A 480 21.34 30.08 -1.63
N ALA A 481 21.28 28.85 -1.10
CA ALA A 481 20.69 27.71 -1.82
C ALA A 481 19.20 27.91 -2.10
N TYR A 482 18.43 28.41 -1.12
CA TYR A 482 16.99 28.65 -1.26
C TYR A 482 16.73 29.72 -2.33
N LEU A 483 17.46 30.84 -2.27
CA LEU A 483 17.36 31.94 -3.23
C LEU A 483 17.82 31.51 -4.62
N GLY A 484 18.94 30.81 -4.73
CA GLY A 484 19.44 30.28 -6.01
C GLY A 484 18.44 29.32 -6.66
N GLY A 485 17.93 28.35 -5.89
CA GLY A 485 16.90 27.43 -6.34
C GLY A 485 15.59 28.13 -6.72
N PHE A 486 15.18 29.13 -5.95
CA PHE A 486 13.99 29.94 -6.22
C PHE A 486 14.13 30.74 -7.51
N ILE A 487 15.18 31.55 -7.65
CA ILE A 487 15.38 32.47 -8.79
C ILE A 487 15.48 31.66 -10.10
N LEU A 488 16.35 30.66 -10.15
CA LEU A 488 16.55 29.88 -11.38
C LEU A 488 15.27 29.13 -11.77
N THR A 489 14.56 28.57 -10.79
CA THR A 489 13.31 27.86 -11.07
C THR A 489 12.20 28.81 -11.49
N TYR A 490 12.09 29.98 -10.83
CA TYR A 490 11.08 30.98 -11.13
C TYR A 490 11.19 31.50 -12.56
N PHE A 491 12.42 31.81 -13.02
CA PHE A 491 12.64 32.34 -14.36
C PHE A 491 12.74 31.26 -15.45
N PHE A 492 13.44 30.15 -15.19
CA PHE A 492 13.80 29.17 -16.23
C PHE A 492 13.20 27.77 -16.03
N GLY A 493 12.83 27.41 -14.79
CA GLY A 493 12.37 26.06 -14.46
C GLY A 493 10.88 25.80 -14.72
N ILE A 494 10.03 26.81 -14.57
CA ILE A 494 8.56 26.62 -14.54
C ILE A 494 7.94 26.63 -15.94
N ASN A 495 7.26 25.53 -16.28
CA ASN A 495 6.46 25.40 -17.50
C ASN A 495 5.06 24.91 -17.15
N GLU A 496 4.07 25.79 -17.25
CA GLU A 496 2.68 25.49 -16.85
C GLU A 496 2.02 24.42 -17.72
N LYS A 497 2.35 24.36 -19.02
CA LYS A 497 1.86 23.27 -19.90
C LYS A 497 2.32 21.92 -19.36
N ARG A 498 3.60 21.83 -19.01
CA ARG A 498 4.21 20.63 -18.44
C ARG A 498 3.59 20.23 -17.10
N ILE A 499 3.33 21.20 -16.23
CA ILE A 499 2.67 20.95 -14.94
C ILE A 499 1.28 20.34 -15.18
N ASN A 500 0.48 20.93 -16.07
CA ASN A 500 -0.86 20.42 -16.37
C ASN A 500 -0.84 19.06 -17.09
N GLU A 501 0.17 18.78 -17.91
CA GLU A 501 0.37 17.45 -18.51
C GLU A 501 0.61 16.34 -17.47
N VAL A 502 1.43 16.64 -16.46
CA VAL A 502 1.87 15.66 -15.47
C VAL A 502 0.81 15.47 -14.37
N TYR A 503 0.28 16.57 -13.82
CA TYR A 503 -0.64 16.54 -12.68
C TYR A 503 -2.12 16.57 -13.10
N GLY A 504 -2.41 16.76 -14.39
CA GLY A 504 -3.75 17.10 -14.89
C GLY A 504 -4.10 18.55 -14.59
N LYS A 505 -5.12 19.09 -15.26
CA LYS A 505 -5.63 20.45 -14.99
C LYS A 505 -6.22 20.58 -13.59
#